data_AF-A0AA39HJC7-F1
#
_entry.id   AF-A0AA39HJC7-F1
#
_cell.length_a   1.000
_cell.length_b   1.000
_cell.length_c   1.000
_cell.angle_alpha   90.00
_cell.angle_beta   90.00
_cell.angle_gamma   90.00
#
_symmetry.space_group_name_H-M   'P 1'
#
loop_
_entity.id
_entity.type
_entity.pdbx_description
1 polymer ?
#
loop_
_entity_poly.entity_id
_entity_poly.type
_entity_poly.pdbx_seq_one_letter_code
_entity_poly.pdbx_strand_id
1 'polypeptide(L)'
;MDVRHPEIVEKSVDAIESEFGRLPNVVINNAAGNFIMALERLSPNAVRTVVDIVLLGAVNVTTEIGRCVINQKKDGCSFFSISTPYARSGGPFLLPSAMSKAGVENMTKSLSAEWAKHGMRFNVIAPGPIPTKDAFGRLSNRTMHETAHMLSKTVFVGR
;
A
#
# COMPACT_ATOMS: atom_id res chain seq x y z
N MET A 1 -12.71 2.42 -7.39
CA MET A 1 -12.20 3.74 -7.01
C MET A 1 -10.73 3.83 -7.40
N ASP A 2 -10.34 4.84 -8.17
CA ASP A 2 -8.92 5.09 -8.46
C ASP A 2 -8.34 5.99 -7.35
N VAL A 3 -7.46 5.42 -6.52
CA VAL A 3 -6.89 6.09 -5.35
C VAL A 3 -5.93 7.23 -5.70
N ARG A 4 -5.48 7.30 -6.96
CA ARG A 4 -4.57 8.37 -7.43
C ARG A 4 -5.23 9.74 -7.45
N HIS A 5 -6.56 9.77 -7.46
CA HIS A 5 -7.39 10.95 -7.64
C HIS A 5 -8.08 11.32 -6.33
N PRO A 6 -7.59 12.34 -5.59
CA PRO A 6 -8.15 12.74 -4.29
C PRO A 6 -9.65 13.03 -4.34
N GLU A 7 -10.12 13.66 -5.42
CA GLU A 7 -11.52 14.00 -5.63
C GLU A 7 -12.43 12.76 -5.77
N ILE A 8 -11.88 11.65 -6.26
CA ILE A 8 -12.61 10.38 -6.36
C ILE A 8 -12.64 9.69 -4.98
N VAL A 9 -11.56 9.84 -4.20
CA VAL A 9 -11.48 9.33 -2.83
C VAL A 9 -12.49 10.03 -1.93
N GLU A 10 -12.53 11.36 -1.94
CA GLU A 10 -13.49 12.19 -1.19
C GLU A 10 -14.93 11.75 -1.47
N LYS A 11 -15.33 11.73 -2.75
CA LYS A 11 -16.68 11.29 -3.15
C LYS A 11 -17.01 9.87 -2.70
N SER A 12 -16.02 8.98 -2.63
CA SER A 12 -16.24 7.61 -2.18
C SER A 12 -16.40 7.53 -0.67
N VAL A 13 -15.68 8.35 0.09
CA VAL A 13 -15.86 8.47 1.56
C VAL A 13 -17.25 9.04 1.86
N ASP A 14 -17.67 10.09 1.14
CA ASP A 14 -19.02 10.66 1.28
C ASP A 14 -20.11 9.64 0.98
N ALA A 15 -19.95 8.86 -0.10
CA ALA A 15 -20.89 7.81 -0.46
C ALA A 15 -21.00 6.73 0.63
N ILE A 16 -19.85 6.30 1.20
CA ILE A 16 -19.84 5.34 2.31
C ILE A 16 -20.54 5.92 3.54
N GLU A 17 -20.25 7.16 3.92
CA GLU A 17 -20.91 7.78 5.08
C GLU A 17 -22.42 7.93 4.85
N SER A 18 -22.85 8.31 3.64
CA SER A 18 -24.26 8.41 3.29
C SER A 18 -24.98 7.06 3.31
N GLU A 19 -24.32 5.99 2.86
CA GLU A 19 -24.93 4.64 2.77
C GLU A 19 -24.99 3.97 4.15
N PHE A 20 -23.93 4.08 4.95
CA PHE A 20 -23.79 3.36 6.22
C PHE A 20 -24.08 4.22 7.45
N GLY A 21 -24.32 5.53 7.29
CA GLY A 21 -24.57 6.49 8.37
C GLY A 21 -23.35 6.78 9.25
N ARG A 22 -22.15 6.32 8.84
CA ARG A 22 -20.91 6.48 9.61
C ARG A 22 -19.67 6.39 8.72
N LEU A 23 -18.58 7.01 9.18
CA LEU A 23 -17.26 6.84 8.56
C LEU A 23 -16.73 5.40 8.70
N PRO A 24 -15.83 4.98 7.79
CA PRO A 24 -15.11 3.72 7.93
C PRO A 24 -14.35 3.66 9.26
N ASN A 25 -14.56 2.59 10.04
CA ASN A 25 -13.79 2.31 11.25
C ASN A 25 -12.54 1.47 10.98
N VAL A 26 -12.44 0.85 9.80
CA VAL A 26 -11.28 0.09 9.34
C VAL A 26 -10.99 0.46 7.89
N VAL A 27 -9.72 0.74 7.61
CA VAL A 27 -9.22 1.11 6.28
C VAL A 27 -8.06 0.20 5.93
N ILE A 28 -8.09 -0.36 4.71
CA ILE A 28 -7.01 -1.22 4.21
C ILE A 28 -6.43 -0.60 2.93
N ASN A 29 -5.24 -0.02 3.04
CA ASN A 29 -4.46 0.49 1.90
C ASN A 29 -3.81 -0.69 1.16
N ASN A 30 -4.59 -1.30 0.26
CA ASN A 30 -4.20 -2.48 -0.51
C ASN A 30 -3.83 -2.20 -1.98
N ALA A 31 -4.23 -1.05 -2.55
CA ALA A 31 -3.96 -0.73 -3.94
C ALA A 31 -2.45 -0.82 -4.24
N ALA A 32 -2.09 -1.57 -5.28
CA ALA A 32 -0.70 -1.81 -5.62
C ALA A 32 -0.51 -2.05 -7.12
N GLY A 33 0.64 -1.59 -7.63
CA GLY A 33 1.16 -1.92 -8.95
C GLY A 33 2.67 -2.14 -8.84
N ASN A 34 3.22 -3.03 -9.65
CA ASN A 34 4.66 -3.25 -9.69
C ASN A 34 5.09 -3.73 -11.08
N PHE A 35 6.34 -3.45 -11.44
CA PHE A 35 7.01 -3.96 -12.63
C PHE A 35 8.31 -4.64 -12.19
N ILE A 36 8.54 -5.89 -12.60
CA ILE A 36 9.83 -6.55 -12.39
C ILE A 36 10.72 -6.22 -13.59
N MET A 37 11.56 -5.20 -13.46
CA MET A 37 12.41 -4.74 -14.55
C MET A 37 13.63 -3.98 -14.03
N ALA A 38 14.72 -4.04 -14.80
CA ALA A 38 15.92 -3.25 -14.54
C ALA A 38 15.61 -1.76 -14.70
N LEU A 39 16.14 -0.93 -13.79
CA LEU A 39 15.73 0.47 -13.68
C LEU A 39 16.01 1.26 -14.96
N GLU A 40 17.17 1.02 -15.58
CA GLU A 40 17.62 1.66 -16.81
C GLU A 40 16.75 1.33 -18.04
N ARG A 41 15.85 0.35 -17.91
CA ARG A 41 14.87 -0.04 -18.93
C ARG A 41 13.46 0.46 -18.64
N LEU A 42 13.22 1.04 -17.46
CA LEU A 42 11.92 1.59 -17.09
C LEU A 42 11.78 3.02 -17.60
N SER A 43 10.60 3.35 -18.11
CA SER A 43 10.27 4.75 -18.39
C SER A 43 10.06 5.50 -17.08
N PRO A 44 10.33 6.82 -17.04
CA PRO A 44 9.99 7.65 -15.88
C PRO A 44 8.50 7.55 -15.49
N ASN A 45 7.62 7.36 -16.48
CA ASN A 45 6.19 7.18 -16.25
C ASN A 45 5.86 5.87 -15.53
N ALA A 46 6.59 4.78 -15.80
CA ALA A 46 6.38 3.51 -15.10
C ALA A 46 6.72 3.65 -13.60
N VAL A 47 7.81 4.35 -13.29
CA VAL A 47 8.20 4.66 -11.91
C VAL A 47 7.13 5.53 -11.23
N ARG A 48 6.71 6.63 -11.88
CA ARG A 48 5.67 7.52 -11.38
C ARG A 48 4.36 6.78 -11.11
N THR A 49 3.92 5.95 -12.04
CA THR A 49 2.67 5.18 -11.92
C THR A 49 2.66 4.31 -10.65
N VAL A 50 3.77 3.65 -10.33
CA VAL A 50 3.86 2.83 -9.11
C VAL A 50 3.80 3.71 -7.85
N VAL A 51 4.50 4.85 -7.84
CA VAL A 51 4.45 5.82 -6.74
C VAL A 51 3.04 6.36 -6.53
N ASP A 52 2.39 6.78 -7.61
CA ASP A 52 1.06 7.38 -7.56
C ASP A 52 0.03 6.38 -7.00
N ILE A 53 0.10 5.11 -7.42
CA ILE A 53 -0.83 4.07 -6.95
C ILE A 53 -0.53 3.69 -5.50
N VAL A 54 0.72 3.32 -5.20
CA VAL A 54 1.08 2.67 -3.94
C VAL A 54 1.24 3.67 -2.81
N LEU A 55 1.98 4.75 -3.04
CA LEU A 55 2.32 5.71 -2.00
C LEU A 55 1.29 6.83 -1.95
N LEU A 56 1.14 7.59 -3.04
CA LEU A 56 0.24 8.74 -3.04
C LEU A 56 -1.23 8.31 -2.91
N GLY A 57 -1.61 7.18 -3.50
CA GLY A 57 -2.93 6.60 -3.30
C GLY A 57 -3.23 6.26 -1.85
N ALA A 58 -2.26 5.69 -1.12
CA ALA A 58 -2.41 5.42 0.30
C ALA A 58 -2.47 6.72 1.13
N VAL A 59 -1.69 7.75 0.76
CA VAL A 59 -1.75 9.09 1.37
C VAL A 59 -3.15 9.68 1.18
N ASN A 60 -3.66 9.71 -0.06
CA ASN A 60 -4.97 10.29 -0.38
C ASN A 60 -6.10 9.68 0.47
N VAL A 61 -6.17 8.35 0.52
CA VAL A 61 -7.20 7.63 1.31
C VAL A 61 -7.03 7.89 2.81
N THR A 62 -5.79 7.82 3.31
CA THR A 62 -5.51 7.97 4.74
C THR A 62 -5.78 9.39 5.22
N THR A 63 -5.36 10.40 4.46
CA THR A 63 -5.57 11.81 4.77
C THR A 63 -7.05 12.16 4.75
N GLU A 64 -7.81 11.70 3.76
CA GLU A 64 -9.23 12.04 3.68
C GLU A 64 -10.02 11.48 4.84
N ILE A 65 -9.86 10.19 5.15
CA ILE A 65 -10.54 9.56 6.28
C ILE A 65 -10.07 10.14 7.61
N GLY A 66 -8.75 10.35 7.76
CA GLY A 66 -8.18 10.97 8.97
C GLY A 66 -8.72 12.38 9.22
N ARG A 67 -8.82 13.20 8.17
CA ARG A 67 -9.41 14.54 8.21
C ARG A 67 -10.87 14.49 8.68
N CYS A 68 -11.67 13.59 8.12
CA CYS A 68 -13.07 13.43 8.52
C CYS A 68 -13.21 12.98 9.99
N VAL A 69 -12.40 12.01 10.44
CA VAL A 69 -12.39 11.57 11.85
C VAL A 69 -12.05 12.72 12.80
N ILE A 70 -11.01 13.50 12.49
CA ILE A 70 -10.57 14.64 13.30
C ILE A 70 -11.66 15.72 13.36
N ASN A 71 -12.22 16.10 12.21
CA ASN A 71 -13.20 17.19 12.12
C ASN A 71 -14.53 16.82 12.80
N GLN A 72 -15.00 15.59 12.63
CA GLN A 72 -16.27 15.14 13.19
C GLN A 72 -16.14 14.71 14.67
N LYS A 73 -14.93 14.69 15.23
CA LYS A 73 -14.63 14.21 16.60
C LYS A 73 -15.25 12.82 16.88
N LYS A 74 -15.24 11.95 15.87
CA LYS A 74 -15.81 10.60 15.96
C LYS A 74 -14.82 9.61 16.59
N ASP A 75 -15.33 8.43 16.92
CA ASP A 75 -14.51 7.29 17.32
C ASP A 75 -13.43 7.04 16.25
N GLY A 76 -12.21 6.79 16.70
CA GLY A 76 -11.03 6.70 15.83
C GLY A 76 -11.12 5.61 14.75
N CYS A 77 -10.13 5.57 13.87
CA CYS A 77 -10.08 4.63 12.74
C CYS A 77 -8.84 3.73 12.80
N SER A 78 -8.97 2.48 12.35
CA SER A 78 -7.86 1.53 12.27
C SER A 78 -7.38 1.39 10.82
N PHE A 79 -6.18 1.89 10.55
CA PHE A 79 -5.52 1.82 9.25
C PHE A 79 -4.57 0.63 9.18
N PHE A 80 -4.70 -0.15 8.11
CA PHE A 80 -3.81 -1.24 7.75
C PHE A 80 -3.21 -0.97 6.37
N SER A 81 -1.90 -0.96 6.28
CA SER A 81 -1.20 -0.80 5.00
C SER A 81 -0.51 -2.09 4.60
N ILE A 82 -0.68 -2.48 3.33
CA ILE A 82 0.02 -3.65 2.79
C ILE A 82 1.40 -3.24 2.29
N SER A 83 2.44 -3.76 2.92
CA SER A 83 3.84 -3.60 2.54
C SER A 83 4.40 -4.93 1.99
N THR A 84 5.70 -5.13 2.09
CA THR A 84 6.47 -6.28 1.63
C THR A 84 7.81 -6.29 2.37
N PRO A 85 8.40 -7.46 2.67
CA PRO A 85 9.71 -7.54 3.31
C PRO A 85 10.81 -6.73 2.60
N TYR A 86 10.78 -6.69 1.26
CA TYR A 86 11.78 -5.96 0.47
C TYR A 86 11.65 -4.42 0.56
N ALA A 87 10.63 -3.88 1.25
CA ALA A 87 10.54 -2.45 1.52
C ALA A 87 11.67 -1.97 2.44
N ARG A 88 12.24 -2.85 3.26
CA ARG A 88 13.30 -2.53 4.23
C ARG A 88 14.70 -2.89 3.74
N SER A 89 14.82 -3.99 3.00
CA SER A 89 16.10 -4.46 2.46
C SER A 89 16.39 -3.91 1.07
N GLY A 90 15.38 -3.40 0.36
CA GLY A 90 15.43 -3.25 -1.09
C GLY A 90 15.34 -4.60 -1.82
N GLY A 91 15.29 -4.54 -3.14
CA GLY A 91 15.28 -5.73 -4.00
C GLY A 91 15.62 -5.36 -5.45
N PRO A 92 16.55 -6.08 -6.11
CA PRO A 92 16.87 -5.81 -7.51
C PRO A 92 15.63 -6.01 -8.37
N PHE A 93 15.49 -5.18 -9.41
CA PHE A 93 14.35 -5.18 -10.34
C PHE A 93 12.99 -4.80 -9.75
N LEU A 94 12.91 -4.48 -8.45
CA LEU A 94 11.67 -4.16 -7.73
C LEU A 94 11.64 -2.71 -7.24
N LEU A 95 12.56 -1.87 -7.72
CA LEU A 95 12.85 -0.56 -7.12
C LEU A 95 11.59 0.30 -6.92
N PRO A 96 10.69 0.49 -7.93
CA PRO A 96 9.55 1.37 -7.73
C PRO A 96 8.60 0.88 -6.63
N SER A 97 8.35 -0.44 -6.56
CA SER A 97 7.53 -0.99 -5.49
C SER A 97 8.24 -0.90 -4.15
N ALA A 98 9.54 -1.23 -4.09
CA ALA A 98 10.31 -1.20 -2.85
C ALA A 98 10.31 0.20 -2.23
N MET A 99 10.61 1.24 -3.02
CA MET A 99 10.62 2.62 -2.53
C MET A 99 9.23 3.11 -2.11
N SER A 100 8.18 2.78 -2.87
CA SER A 100 6.82 3.20 -2.52
C SER A 100 6.33 2.51 -1.25
N LYS A 101 6.62 1.22 -1.08
CA LYS A 101 6.25 0.45 0.12
C LYS A 101 7.05 0.91 1.35
N ALA A 102 8.32 1.29 1.18
CA ALA A 102 9.10 1.93 2.23
C ALA A 102 8.47 3.27 2.66
N GLY A 103 8.02 4.08 1.69
CA GLY A 103 7.28 5.32 1.97
C GLY A 103 6.00 5.08 2.76
N VAL A 104 5.23 4.06 2.40
CA VAL A 104 4.00 3.66 3.12
C VAL A 104 4.31 3.20 4.54
N GLU A 105 5.39 2.44 4.76
CA GLU A 105 5.83 2.08 6.11
C GLU A 105 6.21 3.28 6.94
N ASN A 106 6.93 4.25 6.36
CA ASN A 106 7.31 5.46 7.07
C ASN A 106 6.10 6.34 7.39
N MET A 107 5.19 6.52 6.43
CA MET A 107 3.91 7.22 6.64
C MET A 107 3.13 6.61 7.80
N THR A 108 3.01 5.28 7.84
CA THR A 108 2.32 4.56 8.91
C THR A 108 2.92 4.87 10.28
N LYS A 109 4.26 4.86 10.39
CA LYS A 109 4.95 5.19 11.65
C LYS A 109 4.72 6.64 12.06
N SER A 110 4.88 7.59 11.15
CA SER A 110 4.67 9.01 11.42
C SER A 110 3.24 9.29 11.90
N LEU A 111 2.24 8.80 11.18
CA LEU A 111 0.83 9.00 11.52
C LEU A 111 0.43 8.28 12.80
N SER A 112 1.05 7.14 13.12
CA SER A 112 0.81 6.43 14.37
C SER A 112 1.10 7.32 15.60
N ALA A 113 2.17 8.10 15.55
CA ALA A 113 2.52 9.01 16.63
C ALA A 113 1.69 10.30 16.59
N GLU A 114 1.50 10.86 15.40
CA GLU A 114 0.81 12.14 15.20
C GLU A 114 -0.68 12.08 15.56
N TRP A 115 -1.36 10.99 15.16
CA TRP A 115 -2.82 10.87 15.21
C TRP A 115 -3.33 9.93 16.31
N ALA A 116 -2.45 9.36 17.13
CA ALA A 116 -2.85 8.55 18.30
C ALA A 116 -3.82 9.29 19.22
N LYS A 117 -3.65 10.61 19.40
CA LYS A 117 -4.54 11.46 20.21
C LYS A 117 -5.99 11.52 19.71
N HIS A 118 -6.22 11.14 18.46
CA HIS A 118 -7.55 11.06 17.84
C HIS A 118 -8.11 9.63 17.84
N GLY A 119 -7.52 8.71 18.61
CA GLY A 119 -7.94 7.31 18.69
C GLY A 119 -7.64 6.49 17.43
N MET A 120 -6.85 7.04 16.49
CA MET A 120 -6.49 6.34 15.26
C MET A 120 -5.31 5.39 15.49
N ARG A 121 -5.37 4.21 14.86
CA ARG A 121 -4.34 3.17 14.95
C ARG A 121 -3.80 2.85 13.57
N PHE A 122 -2.51 2.57 13.49
CA PHE A 122 -1.81 2.34 12.22
C PHE A 122 -0.95 1.09 12.31
N ASN A 123 -1.15 0.16 11.37
CA ASN A 123 -0.39 -1.07 11.28
C ASN A 123 0.04 -1.34 9.84
N VAL A 124 1.17 -2.02 9.69
CA VAL A 124 1.65 -2.51 8.40
C VAL A 124 1.68 -4.03 8.42
N ILE A 125 1.21 -4.62 7.33
CA ILE A 125 1.31 -6.06 7.08
C ILE A 125 2.28 -6.24 5.92
N ALA A 126 3.38 -6.96 6.15
CA ALA A 126 4.38 -7.25 5.13
C ALA A 126 4.32 -8.75 4.77
N PRO A 127 3.36 -9.16 3.91
CA PRO A 127 3.23 -10.55 3.52
C PRO A 127 4.44 -11.00 2.70
N GLY A 128 4.81 -12.27 2.87
CA GLY A 128 5.68 -12.97 1.94
C GLY A 128 4.98 -13.26 0.61
N PRO A 129 5.55 -14.15 -0.22
CA PRO A 129 4.93 -14.57 -1.47
C PRO A 129 3.62 -15.31 -1.16
N ILE A 130 2.48 -14.72 -1.54
CA ILE A 130 1.17 -15.36 -1.40
C ILE A 130 0.71 -15.80 -2.79
N PRO A 131 0.38 -17.09 -2.99
CA PRO A 131 -0.15 -17.56 -4.26
C PRO A 131 -1.57 -17.02 -4.47
N THR A 132 -1.68 -15.97 -5.28
CA THR A 132 -2.96 -15.43 -5.76
C THR A 132 -3.00 -15.44 -7.28
N LYS A 133 -4.20 -15.60 -7.83
CA LYS A 133 -4.44 -15.54 -9.28
C LYS A 133 -3.89 -14.21 -9.81
N ASP A 134 -3.13 -14.28 -10.91
CA ASP A 134 -2.49 -13.15 -11.60
C ASP A 134 -1.34 -12.42 -10.89
N ALA A 135 -1.05 -12.67 -9.61
CA ALA A 135 -0.03 -11.90 -8.88
C ALA A 135 1.38 -12.04 -9.46
N PHE A 136 1.75 -13.23 -9.93
CA PHE A 136 3.07 -13.47 -10.53
C PHE A 136 3.04 -13.53 -12.05
N GLY A 137 1.92 -13.93 -12.66
CA GLY A 137 1.74 -13.96 -14.11
C GLY A 137 1.74 -12.57 -14.76
N ARG A 138 1.42 -11.52 -13.99
CA ARG A 138 1.57 -10.11 -14.43
C ARG A 138 2.96 -9.52 -14.18
N LEU A 139 3.79 -10.21 -13.39
CA LEU A 139 5.08 -9.71 -12.93
C LEU A 139 6.27 -10.45 -13.59
N SER A 140 6.10 -11.69 -14.03
CA SER A 140 7.15 -12.49 -14.67
C SER A 140 6.56 -13.55 -15.61
N ASN A 141 7.36 -14.02 -16.57
CA ASN A 141 7.01 -15.16 -17.43
C ASN A 141 7.13 -16.53 -16.72
N ARG A 142 7.47 -16.58 -15.43
CA ARG A 142 7.61 -17.83 -14.67
C ARG A 142 6.29 -18.26 -14.04
N THR A 143 6.09 -19.56 -13.95
CA THR A 143 4.89 -20.14 -13.35
C THR A 143 4.91 -20.02 -11.82
N MET A 144 3.73 -20.05 -11.19
CA MET A 144 3.59 -19.96 -9.73
C MET A 144 4.38 -21.05 -9.00
N HIS A 145 4.44 -22.25 -9.57
CA HIS A 145 5.14 -23.37 -8.97
C HIS A 145 6.66 -23.12 -8.92
N GLU A 146 7.23 -22.53 -9.97
CA GLU A 146 8.67 -22.26 -10.05
C GLU A 146 9.10 -21.15 -9.10
N THR A 147 8.33 -20.06 -9.00
CA THR A 147 8.63 -18.95 -8.09
C THR A 147 8.45 -19.36 -6.63
N ALA A 148 7.38 -20.09 -6.29
CA ALA A 148 7.14 -20.58 -4.93
C ALA A 148 8.18 -21.63 -4.50
N HIS A 149 8.54 -22.56 -5.39
CA HIS A 149 9.59 -23.55 -5.13
C HIS A 149 10.97 -22.90 -4.98
N MET A 150 11.27 -21.83 -5.74
CA MET A 150 12.54 -21.11 -5.57
C MET A 150 12.58 -20.37 -4.22
N LEU A 151 11.53 -19.62 -3.89
CA LEU A 151 11.44 -18.88 -2.63
C LEU A 151 11.31 -19.77 -1.39
N SER A 152 10.79 -20.99 -1.52
CA SER A 152 10.78 -21.97 -0.43
C SER A 152 12.15 -22.64 -0.19
N LYS A 153 13.04 -22.61 -1.20
CA LYS A 153 14.41 -23.15 -1.10
C LYS A 153 15.44 -22.10 -0.65
N THR A 154 15.11 -20.81 -0.70
CA THR A 154 15.97 -19.73 -0.22
C THR A 154 15.26 -18.88 0.82
N VAL A 155 15.68 -19.02 2.08
CA VAL A 155 15.40 -18.00 3.09
C VAL A 155 16.29 -16.80 2.76
N PHE A 156 15.68 -15.63 2.52
CA PHE A 156 16.42 -14.38 2.37
C PHE A 156 17.05 -14.01 3.71
N VAL A 157 18.27 -14.50 3.95
CA VAL A 157 19.14 -13.98 5.00
C VAL A 157 19.72 -12.69 4.42
N GLY A 158 19.12 -11.55 4.77
CA GLY A 158 19.63 -10.25 4.36
C GLY A 158 21.14 -10.17 4.61
N ARG A 159 21.89 -9.81 3.57
CA ARG A 159 23.27 -9.35 3.74
C ARG A 159 23.24 -7.84 3.92
#